data_AF-A0A956HCK0-F1
#
_entry.id   AF-A0A956HCK0-F1
#
_cell.length_a   1.000
_cell.length_b   1.000
_cell.length_c   1.000
_cell.angle_alpha   90.00
_cell.angle_beta   90.00
_cell.angle_gamma   90.00
#
_symmetry.space_group_name_H-M   'P 1'
#
loop_
_entity.id
_entity.type
_entity.pdbx_description
1 polymer ?
#
loop_
_entity_poly.entity_id
_entity_poly.type
_entity_poly.pdbx_seq_one_letter_code
_entity_poly.pdbx_strand_id
1 'polypeptide(L)'
;VQETFARLIEARDRYRGDAPFRVYLFTIARNVLYSHLRSRYRIEATFDIIETDDSIADMTGRRHSSLLAEREEHRLLLDALRQLKLSYQELLELYYWQNLTGQELAELFGVVEATIRSRLRQAVSALRTRYQEMAAMPHHKDIEEEQVRAWLEELGLMLEQQKQAPRPSDHPRAG
;
A
#
# COMPACT_ATOMS: atom_id res chain seq x y z
N VAL A 1 -9.86 1.81 -12.60
CA VAL A 1 -9.61 0.42 -13.06
C VAL A 1 -9.46 0.34 -14.57
N GLN A 2 -10.42 0.82 -15.38
CA GLN A 2 -10.31 0.79 -16.86
C GLN A 2 -9.10 1.60 -17.40
N GLU A 3 -8.82 2.79 -16.86
CA GLU A 3 -7.68 3.60 -17.34
C GLU A 3 -6.31 3.03 -16.94
N THR A 4 -6.20 2.40 -15.77
CA THR A 4 -4.97 1.69 -15.35
C THR A 4 -4.66 0.52 -16.28
N PHE A 5 -5.67 -0.26 -16.68
CA PHE A 5 -5.52 -1.39 -17.61
C PHE A 5 -5.19 -0.93 -19.03
N ALA A 6 -5.79 0.17 -19.51
CA ALA A 6 -5.50 0.73 -20.84
C ALA A 6 -4.04 1.22 -20.94
N ARG A 7 -3.55 1.95 -19.92
CA ARG A 7 -2.14 2.39 -19.88
C ARG A 7 -1.16 1.23 -19.65
N LEU A 8 -1.59 0.15 -18.99
CA LEU A 8 -0.84 -1.10 -18.88
C LEU A 8 -0.56 -1.74 -20.25
N ILE A 9 -1.59 -1.79 -21.11
CA ILE A 9 -1.52 -2.39 -22.44
C ILE A 9 -0.63 -1.53 -23.35
N GLU A 10 -0.76 -0.20 -23.32
CA GLU A 10 0.10 0.70 -24.09
C GLU A 10 1.57 0.70 -23.65
N ALA A 11 1.83 0.40 -22.38
CA ALA A 11 3.18 0.39 -21.83
C ALA A 11 3.89 -0.95 -22.05
N ARG A 12 3.17 -2.05 -22.24
CA ARG A 12 3.75 -3.36 -22.60
C ARG A 12 4.67 -3.25 -23.81
N ASP A 13 4.27 -2.47 -24.82
CA ASP A 13 5.04 -2.28 -26.05
C ASP A 13 6.27 -1.37 -25.88
N ARG A 14 6.38 -0.68 -24.74
CA ARG A 14 7.50 0.21 -24.38
C ARG A 14 8.44 -0.38 -23.32
N TYR A 15 8.15 -1.59 -22.82
CA TYR A 15 9.02 -2.30 -21.90
C TYR A 15 10.32 -2.72 -22.61
N ARG A 16 11.45 -2.21 -22.13
CA ARG A 16 12.77 -2.45 -22.75
C ARG A 16 13.56 -3.61 -22.13
N GLY A 17 13.07 -4.20 -21.04
CA GLY A 17 13.74 -5.31 -20.36
C GLY A 17 14.76 -4.91 -19.29
N ASP A 18 14.90 -3.62 -19.00
CA ASP A 18 15.97 -3.08 -18.13
C ASP A 18 15.74 -3.31 -16.62
N ALA A 19 14.53 -3.72 -16.22
CA ALA A 19 14.14 -4.06 -14.85
C ALA A 19 13.08 -5.18 -14.90
N PRO A 20 12.87 -5.98 -13.85
CA PRO A 20 11.83 -7.01 -13.86
C PRO A 20 10.46 -6.46 -14.25
N PHE A 21 9.69 -7.18 -15.07
CA PHE A 21 8.40 -6.70 -15.61
C PHE A 21 7.43 -6.21 -14.52
N ARG A 22 7.44 -6.84 -13.33
CA ARG A 22 6.63 -6.40 -12.18
C ARG A 22 7.00 -5.00 -11.69
N VAL A 23 8.28 -4.66 -11.68
CA VAL A 23 8.76 -3.32 -11.30
C VAL A 23 8.23 -2.30 -12.29
N TYR A 24 8.41 -2.57 -13.58
CA TYR A 24 7.87 -1.72 -14.65
C TYR A 24 6.36 -1.52 -14.53
N LEU A 25 5.60 -2.59 -14.25
CA LEU A 25 4.16 -2.58 -14.06
C LEU A 25 3.73 -1.67 -12.91
N PHE A 26 4.35 -1.84 -11.74
CA PHE A 26 4.03 -1.04 -10.56
C PHE A 26 4.44 0.42 -10.73
N THR A 27 5.55 0.70 -11.43
CA THR A 27 5.93 2.07 -11.80
C THR A 27 4.84 2.76 -12.61
N ILE A 28 4.25 2.07 -13.60
CA ILE A 28 3.15 2.64 -14.40
C ILE A 28 1.91 2.83 -13.54
N ALA A 29 1.48 1.80 -12.80
CA ALA A 29 0.29 1.87 -11.95
C ALA A 29 0.39 3.04 -10.95
N ARG A 30 1.57 3.19 -10.34
CA ARG A 30 1.93 4.31 -9.48
C ARG A 30 1.75 5.65 -10.20
N ASN A 31 2.39 5.84 -11.36
CA ASN A 31 2.30 7.08 -12.13
C ASN A 31 0.84 7.43 -12.52
N VAL A 32 0.02 6.44 -12.86
CA VAL A 32 -1.42 6.65 -13.14
C VAL A 32 -2.18 7.09 -11.89
N LEU A 33 -1.97 6.40 -10.76
CA LEU A 33 -2.60 6.75 -9.49
C LEU A 33 -2.27 8.19 -9.09
N TYR A 34 -0.99 8.57 -9.11
CA TYR A 34 -0.56 9.93 -8.77
C TYR A 34 -1.07 10.98 -9.75
N SER A 35 -1.09 10.68 -11.05
CA SER A 35 -1.67 11.57 -12.05
C SER A 35 -3.16 11.84 -11.75
N HIS A 36 -3.91 10.80 -11.39
CA HIS A 36 -5.32 10.93 -11.01
C HIS A 36 -5.49 11.72 -9.71
N LEU A 37 -4.69 11.42 -8.67
CA LEU A 37 -4.73 12.12 -7.38
C LEU A 37 -4.40 13.61 -7.53
N ARG A 38 -3.36 13.95 -8.29
CA ARG A 38 -2.97 15.34 -8.56
C ARG A 38 -4.09 16.12 -9.27
N SER A 39 -4.67 15.51 -10.31
CA SER A 39 -5.77 16.13 -11.07
C SER A 39 -7.02 16.33 -10.21
N ARG A 40 -7.35 15.35 -9.36
CA ARG A 40 -8.58 15.35 -8.56
C ARG A 40 -8.52 16.25 -7.33
N TYR A 41 -7.34 16.38 -6.72
CA TYR A 41 -7.19 17.09 -5.44
C TYR A 41 -6.36 18.38 -5.52
N ARG A 42 -6.01 18.85 -6.73
CA ARG A 42 -5.32 20.13 -6.99
C ARG A 42 -4.04 20.34 -6.17
N ILE A 43 -3.31 19.26 -5.96
CA ILE A 43 -2.04 19.24 -5.26
C ILE A 43 -0.99 20.01 -6.07
N GLU A 44 -0.26 20.95 -5.43
CA GLU A 44 0.75 21.80 -6.07
C GLU A 44 1.96 21.02 -6.60
N ALA A 45 2.60 21.58 -7.63
CA ALA A 45 3.56 20.90 -8.51
C ALA A 45 4.89 20.48 -7.85
N THR A 46 5.20 20.96 -6.65
CA THR A 46 6.40 20.58 -5.88
C THR A 46 6.19 19.27 -5.12
N PHE A 47 5.66 18.26 -5.81
CA PHE A 47 5.53 16.91 -5.29
C PHE A 47 6.84 16.18 -5.58
N ASP A 48 7.84 16.38 -4.73
CA ASP A 48 8.83 15.32 -4.55
C ASP A 48 8.07 14.20 -3.82
N ILE A 49 7.62 13.19 -4.57
CA ILE A 49 6.59 12.22 -4.16
C ILE A 49 7.02 11.39 -2.94
N ILE A 50 8.29 11.48 -2.60
CA ILE A 50 8.93 10.93 -1.42
C ILE A 50 8.63 11.74 -0.14
N GLU A 51 8.43 13.05 -0.27
CA GLU A 51 8.32 14.04 0.81
C GLU A 51 6.89 14.53 1.07
N THR A 52 5.90 13.97 0.38
CA THR A 52 4.51 14.41 0.50
C THR A 52 3.94 13.94 1.84
N ASP A 53 3.47 14.88 2.67
CA ASP A 53 2.87 14.54 3.96
C ASP A 53 1.39 14.12 3.87
N ASP A 54 0.78 14.27 2.70
CA ASP A 54 -0.64 13.94 2.49
C ASP A 54 -0.92 12.42 2.58
N SER A 55 -1.96 12.06 3.33
CA SER A 55 -2.50 10.68 3.38
C SER A 55 -3.77 10.54 2.53
N ILE A 56 -4.10 9.31 2.11
CA ILE A 56 -5.39 9.03 1.42
C ILE A 56 -6.58 9.44 2.30
N ALA A 57 -6.47 9.28 3.62
CA ALA A 57 -7.52 9.67 4.56
C ALA A 57 -7.77 11.19 4.51
N ASP A 58 -6.70 12.01 4.46
CA ASP A 58 -6.80 13.47 4.36
C ASP A 58 -7.42 13.90 3.03
N MET A 59 -7.00 13.25 1.94
CA MET A 59 -7.48 13.58 0.59
C MET A 59 -8.95 13.21 0.38
N THR A 60 -9.39 12.08 0.92
CA THR A 60 -10.75 11.56 0.69
C THR A 60 -11.76 12.03 1.72
N GLY A 61 -11.31 12.47 2.91
CA GLY A 61 -12.16 12.78 4.06
C GLY A 61 -12.91 11.56 4.62
N ARG A 62 -12.59 10.34 4.15
CA ARG A 62 -13.31 9.11 4.54
C ARG A 62 -12.42 8.21 5.38
N ARG A 63 -12.76 8.11 6.66
CA ARG A 63 -12.27 7.04 7.54
C ARG A 63 -13.21 5.84 7.39
N HIS A 64 -13.10 5.10 6.29
CA HIS A 64 -13.85 3.85 6.15
C HIS A 64 -13.26 2.82 7.13
N SER A 65 -14.09 2.32 8.06
CA SER A 65 -13.71 1.18 8.89
C SER A 65 -13.41 -0.02 7.99
N SER A 66 -12.24 -0.63 8.16
CA SER A 66 -11.89 -1.86 7.44
C SER A 66 -12.84 -3.00 7.82
N LEU A 67 -13.94 -3.17 7.10
CA LEU A 67 -14.83 -4.35 7.22
C LEU A 67 -14.14 -5.67 6.82
N LEU A 68 -12.87 -5.60 6.40
CA LEU A 68 -12.08 -6.70 5.86
C LEU A 68 -11.35 -7.52 6.93
N ALA A 69 -11.22 -7.00 8.14
CA ALA A 69 -10.45 -7.62 9.23
C ALA A 69 -11.40 -8.17 10.31
N GLU A 70 -11.37 -9.49 10.53
CA GLU A 70 -12.13 -10.14 11.61
C GLU A 70 -11.56 -9.84 13.01
N ARG A 71 -10.25 -9.52 13.07
CA ARG A 71 -9.54 -9.14 14.30
C ARG A 71 -9.44 -7.63 14.43
N GLU A 72 -9.68 -7.12 15.64
CA GLU A 72 -9.62 -5.69 15.94
C GLU A 72 -8.21 -5.12 15.70
N GLU A 73 -7.14 -5.86 16.00
CA GLU A 73 -5.77 -5.38 15.76
C GLU A 73 -5.52 -5.16 14.26
N HIS A 74 -5.96 -6.09 13.42
CA HIS A 74 -5.82 -5.96 11.96
C HIS A 74 -6.64 -4.80 11.40
N ARG A 75 -7.84 -4.56 11.95
CA ARG A 75 -8.68 -3.41 11.56
C ARG A 75 -7.99 -2.09 11.90
N LEU A 76 -7.50 -1.96 13.14
CA LEU A 76 -6.78 -0.79 13.61
C LEU A 76 -5.49 -0.57 12.81
N LEU A 77 -4.78 -1.64 12.45
CA LEU A 77 -3.56 -1.54 11.64
C LEU A 77 -3.84 -1.02 10.23
N LEU A 78 -4.90 -1.52 9.58
CA LEU A 78 -5.31 -1.01 8.26
C LEU A 78 -5.78 0.45 8.33
N ASP A 79 -6.47 0.85 9.39
CA ASP A 79 -6.92 2.23 9.56
C ASP A 79 -5.75 3.18 9.91
N ALA A 80 -4.74 2.69 10.64
CA ALA A 80 -3.48 3.40 10.89
C ALA A 80 -2.64 3.54 9.62
N LEU A 81 -2.55 2.47 8.81
CA LEU A 81 -1.85 2.49 7.52
C LEU A 81 -2.42 3.58 6.60
N ARG A 82 -3.74 3.70 6.49
CA ARG A 82 -4.40 4.71 5.64
C ARG A 82 -4.14 6.16 6.05
N GLN A 83 -3.68 6.40 7.28
CA GLN A 83 -3.34 7.72 7.82
C GLN A 83 -1.86 8.04 7.70
N LEU A 84 -1.01 7.10 7.27
CA LEU A 84 0.37 7.41 6.94
C LEU A 84 0.45 8.24 5.67
N LYS A 85 1.56 8.94 5.46
CA LYS A 85 1.83 9.55 4.16
C LYS A 85 1.82 8.51 3.04
N LEU A 86 1.34 8.90 1.87
CA LEU A 86 1.13 7.99 0.74
C LEU A 86 2.39 7.19 0.36
N SER A 87 3.57 7.80 0.41
CA SER A 87 4.83 7.12 0.11
C SER A 87 5.18 5.99 1.09
N TYR A 88 4.77 6.10 2.36
CA TYR A 88 4.93 5.03 3.34
C TYR A 88 3.90 3.92 3.15
N GLN A 89 2.66 4.27 2.79
CA GLN A 89 1.65 3.28 2.42
C GLN A 89 2.16 2.42 1.27
N GLU A 90 2.55 3.05 0.16
CA GLU A 90 3.04 2.35 -1.04
C GLU A 90 4.25 1.47 -0.75
N LEU A 91 5.23 1.95 0.02
CA LEU A 91 6.40 1.16 0.37
C LEU A 91 6.05 -0.10 1.16
N LEU A 92 5.14 0.02 2.14
CA LEU A 92 4.71 -1.12 2.94
C LEU A 92 3.90 -2.12 2.11
N GLU A 93 2.96 -1.65 1.28
CA GLU A 93 2.16 -2.53 0.43
C GLU A 93 3.02 -3.28 -0.60
N LEU A 94 3.92 -2.58 -1.30
CA LEU A 94 4.76 -3.18 -2.31
C LEU A 94 5.75 -4.19 -1.70
N TYR A 95 6.28 -3.90 -0.51
CA TYR A 95 7.20 -4.80 0.18
C TYR A 95 6.49 -6.02 0.77
N TYR A 96 5.48 -5.82 1.61
CA TYR A 96 4.86 -6.90 2.39
C TYR A 96 3.76 -7.66 1.64
N TRP A 97 3.07 -7.04 0.69
CA TRP A 97 1.91 -7.67 0.02
C TRP A 97 2.15 -7.98 -1.45
N GLN A 98 3.12 -7.30 -2.09
CA GLN A 98 3.52 -7.60 -3.47
C GLN A 98 4.89 -8.30 -3.54
N ASN A 99 5.53 -8.53 -2.39
CA ASN A 99 6.82 -9.22 -2.28
C ASN A 99 7.94 -8.62 -3.15
N LEU A 100 7.94 -7.29 -3.33
CA LEU A 100 9.06 -6.62 -3.99
C LEU A 100 10.27 -6.58 -3.08
N THR A 101 11.44 -6.87 -3.63
CA THR A 101 12.70 -6.77 -2.89
C THR A 101 13.11 -5.31 -2.69
N GLY A 102 14.03 -5.06 -1.74
CA GLY A 102 14.58 -3.73 -1.49
C GLY A 102 15.22 -3.12 -2.75
N GLN A 103 15.91 -3.94 -3.55
CA GLN A 103 16.51 -3.54 -4.83
C GLN A 103 15.45 -3.15 -5.87
N GLU A 104 14.38 -3.94 -6.02
CA GLU A 104 13.30 -3.64 -6.96
C GLU A 104 12.52 -2.38 -6.59
N LEU A 105 12.33 -2.14 -5.29
CA LEU A 105 11.79 -0.86 -4.81
C LEU A 105 12.77 0.28 -5.12
N ALA A 106 14.08 0.07 -5.00
CA ALA A 106 15.08 1.09 -5.32
C ALA A 106 14.96 1.52 -6.78
N GLU A 107 14.84 0.54 -7.69
CA GLU A 107 14.58 0.75 -9.12
C GLU A 107 13.23 1.45 -9.36
N LEU A 108 12.16 1.00 -8.71
CA LEU A 108 10.81 1.58 -8.85
C LEU A 108 10.74 3.05 -8.44
N PHE A 109 11.39 3.39 -7.32
CA PHE A 109 11.38 4.73 -6.74
C PHE A 109 12.52 5.63 -7.23
N GLY A 110 13.46 5.11 -8.04
CA GLY A 110 14.58 5.87 -8.58
C GLY A 110 15.59 6.32 -7.51
N VAL A 111 15.80 5.52 -6.46
CA VAL A 111 16.71 5.80 -5.35
C VAL A 111 17.65 4.62 -5.09
N VAL A 112 18.66 4.80 -4.24
CA VAL A 112 19.52 3.69 -3.80
C VAL A 112 18.82 2.80 -2.78
N GLU A 113 19.14 1.50 -2.77
CA GLU A 113 18.52 0.52 -1.85
C GLU A 113 18.68 0.90 -0.37
N ALA A 114 19.81 1.51 0.02
CA ALA A 114 20.02 1.99 1.39
C ALA A 114 18.93 2.98 1.83
N THR A 115 18.47 3.84 0.90
CA THR A 115 17.37 4.78 1.13
C THR A 115 16.04 4.04 1.31
N ILE A 116 15.77 3.01 0.51
CA ILE A 116 14.59 2.15 0.68
C ILE A 116 14.59 1.48 2.06
N ARG A 117 15.71 0.87 2.47
CA ARG A 117 15.81 0.22 3.79
C ARG A 117 15.56 1.20 4.93
N SER A 118 16.09 2.41 4.83
CA SER A 118 15.84 3.46 5.83
C SER A 118 14.37 3.87 5.87
N ARG A 119 13.75 4.09 4.69
CA ARG A 119 12.34 4.48 4.59
C ARG A 119 11.38 3.38 5.04
N LEU A 120 11.67 2.10 4.78
CA LEU A 120 10.89 0.98 5.28
C LEU A 120 10.90 0.94 6.82
N ARG A 121 12.06 1.18 7.45
CA ARG A 121 12.12 1.30 8.92
C ARG A 121 11.27 2.46 9.42
N GLN A 122 11.41 3.64 8.82
CA GLN A 122 10.61 4.81 9.18
C GLN A 122 9.11 4.58 8.99
N ALA A 123 8.71 3.90 7.91
CA ALA A 123 7.32 3.58 7.61
C ALA A 123 6.73 2.61 8.64
N VAL A 124 7.46 1.56 9.03
CA VAL A 124 7.03 0.64 10.10
C VAL A 124 6.94 1.36 11.45
N SER A 125 7.92 2.21 11.77
CA SER A 125 7.91 2.99 13.02
C SER A 125 6.72 3.95 13.06
N ALA A 126 6.44 4.65 11.95
CA ALA A 126 5.29 5.53 11.82
C ALA A 126 3.95 4.75 11.93
N LEU A 127 3.87 3.57 11.32
CA LEU A 127 2.69 2.69 11.42
C LEU A 127 2.44 2.28 12.88
N ARG A 128 3.50 1.88 13.58
CA ARG A 128 3.46 1.54 15.01
C ARG A 128 2.92 2.69 15.84
N THR A 129 3.49 3.89 15.67
CA THR A 129 3.04 5.09 16.41
C THR A 129 1.57 5.39 16.14
N ARG A 130 1.14 5.39 14.87
CA ARG A 130 -0.27 5.63 14.52
C ARG A 130 -1.21 4.55 15.08
N TYR A 131 -0.80 3.29 15.01
CA TYR A 131 -1.56 2.20 15.63
C TYR A 131 -1.72 2.44 17.14
N GLN A 132 -0.64 2.77 17.85
CA GLN A 132 -0.69 3.01 19.30
C GLN A 132 -1.59 4.19 19.66
N GLU A 133 -1.52 5.29 18.92
CA GLU A 133 -2.42 6.44 19.09
C GLU A 133 -3.89 6.06 18.93
N MET A 134 -4.20 5.18 17.97
CA MET A 134 -5.57 4.71 17.73
C MET A 134 -6.03 3.66 18.74
N ALA A 135 -5.12 2.80 19.18
CA ALA A 135 -5.36 1.74 20.16
C ALA A 135 -5.45 2.27 21.59
N ALA A 136 -4.99 3.50 21.86
CA ALA A 136 -5.01 4.14 23.16
C ALA A 136 -6.44 4.53 23.62
N MET A 137 -7.24 3.52 23.95
CA MET A 137 -7.93 3.47 25.24
C MET A 137 -6.94 2.90 26.30
N PRO A 138 -7.06 3.22 27.60
CA PRO A 138 -5.92 3.40 28.53
C PRO A 138 -5.04 2.18 28.90
N HIS A 139 -5.17 1.00 28.27
CA HIS A 139 -4.63 -0.27 28.81
C HIS A 139 -3.93 -1.22 27.82
N HIS A 140 -3.44 -0.75 26.66
CA HIS A 140 -2.65 -1.62 25.78
C HIS A 140 -1.15 -1.55 26.07
N LYS A 141 -0.51 -2.74 26.17
CA LYS A 141 0.95 -2.88 26.23
C LYS A 141 1.54 -2.22 24.98
N ASP A 142 2.66 -1.54 25.13
CA ASP A 142 3.44 -1.07 23.99
C ASP A 142 3.67 -2.24 23.03
N ILE A 143 3.18 -2.10 21.81
CA ILE A 143 3.44 -3.08 20.75
C ILE A 143 4.85 -2.86 20.25
N GLU A 144 5.56 -3.92 19.88
CA GLU A 144 6.90 -3.82 19.30
C GLU A 144 6.83 -3.67 17.77
N GLU A 145 7.87 -3.11 17.14
CA GLU A 145 7.91 -3.03 15.67
C GLU A 145 7.83 -4.42 15.01
N GLU A 146 8.38 -5.45 15.65
CA GLU A 146 8.32 -6.83 15.14
C GLU A 146 6.88 -7.35 15.08
N GLN A 147 6.04 -6.97 16.04
CA GLN A 147 4.63 -7.35 16.06
C GLN A 147 3.86 -6.68 14.91
N VAL A 148 4.20 -5.43 14.58
CA VAL A 148 3.63 -4.72 13.41
C VAL A 148 4.01 -5.43 12.11
N ARG A 149 5.26 -5.89 11.97
CA ARG A 149 5.72 -6.64 10.80
C ARG A 149 4.98 -7.95 10.64
N ALA A 150 4.85 -8.72 11.72
CA ALA A 150 4.09 -9.97 11.72
C ALA A 150 2.64 -9.75 11.26
N TRP A 151 1.97 -8.71 11.75
CA TRP A 151 0.60 -8.39 11.32
C TRP A 151 0.52 -7.93 9.85
N LEU A 152 1.52 -7.22 9.33
CA LEU A 152 1.57 -6.86 7.91
C LEU A 152 1.68 -8.10 7.02
N GLU A 153 2.48 -9.09 7.43
CA GLU A 153 2.63 -10.38 6.74
C GLU A 153 1.33 -11.20 6.82
N GLU A 154 0.73 -11.33 8.01
CA GLU A 154 -0.55 -12.00 8.21
C GLU A 154 -1.65 -11.40 7.31
N LEU A 155 -1.77 -10.07 7.28
CA LEU A 155 -2.71 -9.37 6.41
C LEU A 155 -2.45 -9.64 4.93
N GLY A 156 -1.18 -9.69 4.52
CA GLY A 156 -0.79 -10.06 3.16
C GLY A 156 -1.33 -11.44 2.78
N LEU A 157 -1.10 -12.44 3.65
CA LEU A 157 -1.57 -13.81 3.45
C LEU A 157 -3.11 -13.88 3.40
N MET A 158 -3.81 -13.16 4.27
CA MET A 158 -5.28 -13.10 4.27
C MET A 158 -5.83 -12.51 2.96
N LEU A 159 -5.21 -11.44 2.47
CA LEU A 159 -5.58 -10.80 1.19
C LEU A 159 -5.36 -11.74 0.00
N GLU A 160 -4.30 -12.56 0.03
CA GLU A 160 -4.05 -13.57 -0.99
C GLU A 160 -5.08 -14.70 -0.96
N GLN A 161 -5.44 -15.19 0.21
CA GLN A 161 -6.45 -16.25 0.39
C GLN A 161 -7.84 -15.80 -0.12
N GLN A 162 -8.23 -14.54 0.13
CA GLN A 162 -9.50 -14.03 -0.41
C GLN A 162 -9.50 -13.87 -1.95
N LYS A 163 -8.36 -13.56 -2.58
CA LYS A 163 -8.26 -13.54 -4.05
C LYS A 163 -8.48 -14.92 -4.68
N GLN A 164 -8.20 -15.98 -3.92
CA GLN A 164 -8.33 -17.37 -4.36
C GLN A 164 -9.68 -17.99 -3.95
N ALA A 165 -10.46 -17.32 -3.09
CA ALA A 165 -11.79 -17.78 -2.71
C ALA A 165 -12.73 -17.76 -3.94
N PRO A 166 -13.48 -18.85 -4.19
CA PRO A 166 -14.46 -18.88 -5.28
C PRO A 166 -15.50 -17.78 -5.05
N ARG A 167 -15.82 -17.02 -6.09
CA ARG A 167 -16.90 -16.02 -6.02
C ARG A 167 -18.20 -16.73 -5.65
N PRO A 168 -19.02 -16.20 -4.73
CA PRO A 168 -20.29 -16.81 -4.32
C PRO A 168 -21.37 -16.64 -5.40
N SER A 169 -21.12 -17.15 -6.61
CA SER A 169 -22.05 -17.14 -7.74
C SER A 169 -21.98 -18.39 -8.64
N ASP A 170 -21.12 -19.37 -8.36
CA ASP A 170 -21.07 -20.62 -9.14
C ASP A 170 -21.97 -21.74 -8.57
N HIS A 171 -23.09 -21.37 -7.96
CA HIS A 171 -24.17 -22.34 -7.76
C HIS A 171 -25.07 -22.32 -9.00
N PRO A 172 -25.11 -23.41 -9.80
CA PRO A 172 -26.15 -23.52 -10.81
C PRO A 172 -27.47 -23.52 -10.05
N ARG A 173 -28.36 -22.59 -10.41
CA ARG A 173 -29.77 -22.71 -10.04
C ARG A 173 -30.24 -24.05 -10.60
N ALA A 174 -30.31 -25.06 -9.73
CA ALA A 174 -31.04 -26.27 -10.03
C ALA A 174 -32.48 -25.87 -10.30
N GLY A 175 -32.93 -26.16 -11.52
CA GLY A 175 -34.31 -25.97 -11.97
C GLY A 175 -35.27 -26.98 -11.37
#